data_AF-B5IC38-F1
#
_entry.id   AF-B5IC38-F1
#
_cell.length_a   1.000
_cell.length_b   1.000
_cell.length_c   1.000
_cell.angle_alpha   90.00
_cell.angle_beta   90.00
_cell.angle_gamma   90.00
#
_symmetry.space_group_name_H-M   'P 1'
#
loop_
_entity.id
_entity.type
_entity.pdbx_description
1 polymer ?
#
loop_
_entity_poly.entity_id
_entity_poly.type
_entity_poly.pdbx_seq_one_letter_code
_entity_poly.pdbx_strand_id
1 'polypeptide(L)' 'MRELKRFQIKRIIEEAMRITNDITLRDTIKLEDIYKIAEAVKGERLTKKEKLMIAGAVSRCYPTQKKLENKELEVLVLM' A
#
# COMPACT_ATOMS: atom_id res chain seq x y z
N MET A 1 13.13 -10.59 14.25
CA MET A 1 12.43 -9.71 13.29
C MET A 1 12.70 -10.20 11.88
N ARG A 2 11.66 -10.56 11.10
CA ARG A 2 11.80 -10.96 9.69
C ARG A 2 11.42 -9.75 8.82
N GLU A 3 12.40 -9.15 8.17
CA GLU A 3 12.17 -8.05 7.23
C GLU A 3 11.38 -8.55 6.00
N LEU A 4 10.40 -7.77 5.54
CA LEU A 4 9.64 -8.11 4.34
C LEU A 4 10.54 -8.11 3.10
N LYS A 5 10.61 -9.23 2.39
CA LYS A 5 11.33 -9.33 1.11
C LYS A 5 10.53 -8.65 -0.01
N ARG A 6 11.22 -8.16 -1.05
CA ARG A 6 10.60 -7.47 -2.20
C ARG A 6 9.42 -8.21 -2.83
N PHE A 7 9.50 -9.54 -2.98
CA PHE A 7 8.40 -10.32 -3.54
C PHE A 7 7.18 -10.38 -2.62
N GLN A 8 7.37 -10.33 -1.30
CA GLN A 8 6.28 -10.28 -0.32
C GLN A 8 5.59 -8.92 -0.40
N ILE A 9 6.35 -7.84 -0.52
CA ILE A 9 5.82 -6.48 -0.72
C ILE A 9 4.94 -6.42 -1.98
N LYS A 10 5.42 -6.96 -3.10
CA LYS A 10 4.65 -7.00 -4.35
C LYS A 10 3.31 -7.74 -4.17
N ARG A 11 3.35 -8.95 -3.60
CA ARG A 11 2.14 -9.75 -3.33
C ARG A 11 1.16 -9.03 -2.40
N ILE A 12 1.65 -8.33 -1.39
CA ILE A 12 0.80 -7.56 -0.48
C ILE A 12 0.09 -6.43 -1.22
N ILE A 13 0.79 -5.70 -2.09
CA ILE A 13 0.19 -4.61 -2.87
C ILE A 13 -0.89 -5.18 -3.81
N GLU A 14 -0.59 -6.25 -4.54
CA GLU A 14 -1.54 -6.91 -5.45
C GLU A 14 -2.77 -7.44 -4.70
N GLU A 15 -2.57 -8.07 -3.54
CA GLU A 15 -3.67 -8.58 -2.72
C GLU A 15 -4.51 -7.43 -2.13
N ALA A 16 -3.87 -6.35 -1.70
CA ALA A 16 -4.55 -5.16 -1.21
C ALA A 16 -5.45 -4.55 -2.29
N MET A 17 -4.94 -4.46 -3.52
CA MET A 17 -5.71 -3.97 -4.67
C MET A 17 -6.88 -4.89 -4.99
N ARG A 18 -6.64 -6.20 -5.08
CA ARG A 18 -7.68 -7.20 -5.34
C ARG A 18 -8.81 -7.11 -4.32
N ILE A 19 -8.49 -7.15 -3.03
CA ILE A 19 -9.47 -7.05 -1.94
C ILE A 19 -10.25 -5.74 -2.02
N THR A 20 -9.57 -4.62 -2.28
CA THR A 20 -10.23 -3.31 -2.33
C THR A 20 -11.19 -3.22 -3.53
N ASN A 21 -10.77 -3.71 -4.69
CA ASN A 21 -11.60 -3.76 -5.88
C ASN A 21 -12.83 -4.66 -5.66
N ASP A 22 -12.62 -5.88 -5.16
CA ASP A 22 -13.68 -6.87 -4.94
C ASP A 22 -14.71 -6.43 -3.88
N ILE A 23 -14.28 -5.77 -2.81
CA ILE A 23 -15.16 -5.37 -1.69
C ILE A 23 -15.84 -4.02 -1.94
N THR A 24 -15.10 -3.04 -2.45
CA THR A 24 -15.57 -1.64 -2.47
C THR A 24 -15.98 -1.14 -3.85
N LEU A 25 -15.69 -1.90 -4.92
CA LEU A 25 -15.88 -1.47 -6.32
C LEU A 25 -15.24 -0.10 -6.61
N ARG A 26 -14.19 0.25 -5.85
CA ARG A 26 -13.43 1.48 -6.06
C ARG A 26 -12.27 1.18 -6.97
N ASP A 27 -11.94 2.10 -7.86
CA ASP A 27 -10.75 2.00 -8.73
C ASP A 27 -9.48 2.53 -8.07
N THR A 28 -9.55 2.86 -6.77
CA THR A 28 -8.42 3.44 -6.03
C THR A 28 -8.28 2.85 -4.63
N ILE A 29 -7.04 2.74 -4.17
CA ILE A 29 -6.68 2.35 -2.80
C ILE A 29 -5.71 3.37 -2.20
N LYS A 30 -5.87 3.70 -0.91
CA LYS A 30 -4.93 4.60 -0.23
C LYS A 30 -3.63 3.85 0.08
N LEU A 31 -2.49 4.52 -0.08
CA LEU A 31 -1.19 3.98 0.32
C LEU A 31 -1.17 3.58 1.82
N GLU A 32 -1.89 4.31 2.66
CA GLU A 32 -2.03 3.99 4.08
C GLU A 32 -2.75 2.66 4.31
N ASP A 33 -3.74 2.31 3.47
CA ASP A 33 -4.45 1.04 3.60
C ASP A 33 -3.56 -0.14 3.15
N ILE A 34 -2.70 0.08 2.13
CA ILE A 34 -1.65 -0.88 1.77
C ILE A 34 -0.71 -1.12 2.95
N TYR A 35 -0.33 -0.07 3.71
CA TYR A 35 0.48 -0.26 4.92
C TYR A 35 -0.25 -1.09 5.98
N LYS A 36 -1.52 -0.82 6.25
CA LYS A 36 -2.30 -1.59 7.23
C LYS A 36 -2.38 -3.08 6.85
N ILE A 37 -2.57 -3.38 5.57
CA ILE A 37 -2.60 -4.76 5.08
C ILE A 37 -1.22 -5.40 5.22
N ALA A 38 -0.15 -4.67 4.89
CA ALA A 38 1.21 -5.15 5.09
C ALA A 38 1.52 -5.43 6.57
N GLU A 39 1.09 -4.57 7.49
CA GLU A 39 1.23 -4.77 8.94
C GLU A 39 0.43 -5.99 9.41
N ALA A 40 -0.80 -6.18 8.91
CA ALA A 40 -1.62 -7.35 9.23
C ALA A 40 -0.98 -8.66 8.74
N VAL A 41 -0.45 -8.68 7.51
CA VAL A 41 0.24 -9.85 6.95
C VAL A 41 1.55 -10.16 7.70
N LYS A 42 2.27 -9.11 8.11
CA LYS A 42 3.52 -9.25 8.86
C LYS A 42 3.28 -9.64 10.32
N GLY A 43 2.12 -9.27 10.89
CA GLY A 43 1.78 -9.47 12.30
C GLY A 43 2.43 -8.45 13.25
N GLU A 44 3.11 -7.44 12.72
CA GLU A 44 3.76 -6.37 13.49
C GLU A 44 3.78 -5.06 12.67
N ARG A 45 4.02 -3.93 13.36
CA ARG A 45 4.15 -2.62 12.69
C ARG A 45 5.30 -2.62 11.68
N LEU A 46 5.09 -1.89 10.58
CA LEU A 46 6.13 -1.69 9.59
C LEU A 46 7.17 -0.71 10.12
N THR A 47 8.44 -1.03 9.89
CA THR A 47 9.53 -0.08 10.08
C THR A 47 9.46 1.04 9.04
N LYS A 48 10.08 2.18 9.34
CA LYS A 48 10.20 3.30 8.38
C LYS A 48 10.82 2.85 7.04
N LYS A 49 11.80 1.95 7.09
CA LYS A 49 12.46 1.38 5.91
C LYS A 49 11.48 0.56 5.06
N GLU A 50 10.66 -0.28 5.69
CA GLU A 50 9.67 -1.08 4.97
C GLU A 50 8.56 -0.21 4.35
N LYS A 51 8.08 0.83 5.06
CA LYS A 51 7.14 1.80 4.49
C LYS A 51 7.72 2.48 3.25
N LEU A 52 8.99 2.90 3.29
CA LEU A 52 9.68 3.48 2.14
C LEU A 52 9.83 2.50 0.98
N MET A 53 10.12 1.22 1.26
CA MET A 53 10.20 0.19 0.21
C MET A 53 8.86 -0.05 -0.46
N ILE A 54 7.77 -0.09 0.32
CA ILE A 54 6.41 -0.22 -0.21
C ILE A 54 6.05 1.02 -1.02
N ALA A 55 6.26 2.24 -0.50
CA ALA A 55 5.99 3.48 -1.23
C ALA A 55 6.75 3.56 -2.55
N GLY A 56 8.03 3.18 -2.55
CA GLY A 56 8.86 3.15 -3.76
C GLY A 56 8.42 2.08 -4.76
N ALA A 57 7.94 0.92 -4.28
CA ALA A 57 7.35 -0.10 -5.15
C ALA A 57 6.04 0.39 -5.77
N VAL A 58 5.18 1.02 -4.97
CA VAL A 58 3.91 1.60 -5.40
C VAL A 58 4.14 2.65 -6.48
N SER A 59 5.00 3.65 -6.22
CA SER A 59 5.23 4.75 -7.17
C SER A 59 5.88 4.31 -8.47
N ARG A 60 6.59 3.18 -8.47
CA ARG A 60 7.29 2.65 -9.65
C ARG A 60 6.39 1.77 -10.51
N CYS A 61 5.50 1.00 -9.88
CA CYS A 61 4.76 -0.06 -10.55
C CYS A 61 3.31 0.30 -10.84
N TYR A 62 2.76 1.33 -10.17
CA TYR A 62 1.35 1.66 -10.26
C TYR A 62 1.14 3.16 -10.46
N PRO A 63 0.13 3.58 -11.25
CA PRO A 63 -0.25 4.98 -11.33
C PRO A 63 -0.69 5.47 -9.95
N THR A 64 -0.27 6.68 -9.58
CA THR A 64 -0.65 7.29 -8.31
C THR A 64 -1.18 8.69 -8.51
N GLN A 65 -2.18 9.06 -7.71
CA GLN A 65 -2.71 10.41 -7.60
C GLN A 65 -2.49 10.91 -6.18
N LYS A 66 -2.10 12.18 -6.05
CA LYS A 66 -2.00 12.85 -4.75
C LYS A 66 -3.24 13.71 -4.55
N LYS A 67 -3.90 13.56 -3.40
CA LYS A 67 -5.06 14.35 -3.01
C LYS A 67 -4.78 15.03 -1.69
N LEU A 68 -5.02 16.33 -1.60
CA LEU A 68 -4.96 17.05 -0.34
C LEU A 68 -6.35 17.05 0.27
N GLU A 69 -6.51 16.43 1.43
CA GLU A 69 -7.79 16.36 2.15
C GLU A 69 -7.54 16.66 3.63
N ASN A 70 -8.30 17.59 4.22
CA ASN A 70 -8.13 18.00 5.62
C ASN A 70 -6.71 18.43 6.03
N LYS A 71 -5.95 19.05 5.10
CA LYS A 71 -4.52 19.40 5.25
C LYS A 71 -3.57 18.20 5.32
N GLU A 72 -4.05 17.00 5.06
CA GLU A 72 -3.25 15.78 4.93
C GLU A 72 -3.10 15.42 3.45
N LEU A 73 -1.87 15.02 3.06
CA LEU A 73 -1.58 14.57 1.72
C LEU A 73 -1.85 13.07 1.62
N GLU A 74 -2.94 12.70 0.95
CA GLU A 74 -3.26 11.31 0.64
C GLU A 74 -2.63 10.91 -0.69
N VAL A 75 -2.05 9.71 -0.72
CA VAL A 75 -1.58 9.06 -1.95
C VAL A 75 -2.57 7.95 -2.30
N LEU A 76 -3.26 8.13 -3.41
CA LEU A 76 -4.16 7.16 -4.02
C LEU A 76 -3.37 6.37 -5.06
N VAL A 77 -3.49 5.05 -5.01
CA VAL A 77 -2.97 4.13 -6.01
C VAL A 77 -4.14 3.72 -6.89
N LEU A 78 -4.01 3.91 -8.20
CA LEU A 78 -5.03 3.53 -9.17
C LEU A 78 -4.88 2.05 -9.49
N MET A 79 -6.01 1.33 -9.59
CA MET A 79 -6.08 -0.11 -9.79
C MET A 79 -6.42 -0.49 -11.23
#